data_AF-A0A962V293-F1
#
_entry.id   AF-A0A962V293-F1
#
_cell.length_a   1.000
_cell.length_b   1.000
_cell.length_c   1.000
_cell.angle_alpha   90.00
_cell.angle_beta   90.00
_cell.angle_gamma   90.00
#
_symmetry.space_group_name_H-M   'P 1'
#
loop_
_entity.id
_entity.type
_entity.pdbx_description
1 polymer ?
#
loop_
_entity_poly.entity_id
_entity_poly.type
_entity_poly.pdbx_seq_one_letter_code
_entity_poly.pdbx_strand_id
1 'polypeptide(L)'
;MSQTPIITCIELIAFEIQLPNLASDPSGLSLHYHPGPGLPQLRFGVRIITDSGLVGEYIPPRGRAKVIMAACEALAYGLIGKP
;
A
#
# COMPACT_ATOMS: atom_id res chain seq x y z
N MET A 1 26.06 -11.75 -17.06
CA MET A 1 24.79 -12.10 -16.38
C MET A 1 24.41 -10.89 -15.54
N SER A 2 23.24 -10.28 -15.75
CA SER A 2 22.76 -9.24 -14.83
C SER A 2 22.42 -9.91 -13.51
N GLN A 3 23.02 -9.47 -12.41
CA GLN A 3 22.59 -9.92 -11.09
C GLN A 3 21.13 -9.52 -10.87
N THR A 4 20.34 -10.43 -10.31
CA THR A 4 18.96 -10.11 -9.90
C THR A 4 19.04 -9.15 -8.71
N PRO A 5 18.32 -8.01 -8.74
CA PRO A 5 18.28 -7.05 -7.64
C PRO A 5 17.87 -7.71 -6.33
N ILE A 6 18.48 -7.34 -5.22
CA ILE A 6 18.13 -7.85 -3.89
C ILE A 6 17.33 -6.79 -3.13
N ILE A 7 16.21 -7.19 -2.54
CA ILE A 7 15.38 -6.31 -1.70
C ILE A 7 16.15 -5.94 -0.43
N THR A 8 16.37 -4.65 -0.21
CA THR A 8 17.09 -4.11 0.96
C THR A 8 16.18 -3.38 1.94
N CYS A 9 15.06 -2.85 1.46
CA CYS A 9 14.11 -2.13 2.31
C CYS A 9 12.68 -2.29 1.78
N ILE A 10 11.73 -2.39 2.70
CA ILE A 10 10.30 -2.32 2.44
C ILE A 10 9.71 -1.26 3.37
N GLU A 11 9.14 -0.22 2.79
CA GLU A 11 8.47 0.86 3.49
C GLU A 11 6.95 0.67 3.39
N LEU A 12 6.26 0.85 4.51
CA LEU A 12 4.80 0.87 4.57
C LEU A 12 4.37 2.27 5.03
N ILE A 13 3.60 2.97 4.20
CA ILE A 13 3.25 4.37 4.44
C ILE A 13 1.73 4.48 4.53
N ALA A 14 1.19 4.77 5.71
CA ALA A 14 -0.23 5.09 5.88
C ALA A 14 -0.48 6.56 5.53
N PHE A 15 -1.57 6.84 4.81
CA PHE A 15 -1.97 8.19 4.43
C PHE A 15 -3.49 8.28 4.27
N GLU A 16 -4.03 9.48 4.36
CA GLU A 16 -5.45 9.73 4.13
C GLU A 16 -5.68 10.34 2.74
N ILE A 17 -6.74 9.89 2.08
CA ILE A 17 -7.24 10.49 0.83
C ILE A 17 -8.70 10.89 1.00
N GLN A 18 -9.12 11.86 0.20
CA GLN A 18 -10.52 12.20 0.05
C GLN A 18 -10.79 12.40 -1.45
N LEU A 19 -11.75 11.63 -1.98
CA LEU A 19 -12.07 11.63 -3.39
C LEU A 19 -13.49 12.18 -3.58
N PRO A 20 -13.68 13.26 -4.35
CA PRO A 20 -15.02 13.79 -4.62
C PRO A 20 -15.94 12.74 -5.20
N ASN A 21 -17.22 12.83 -4.81
CA ASN A 21 -18.28 11.94 -5.27
C ASN A 21 -18.12 10.46 -4.88
N LEU A 22 -17.18 10.13 -3.98
CA LEU A 22 -16.87 8.76 -3.59
C LEU A 22 -16.85 8.59 -2.07
N ALA A 23 -17.43 7.48 -1.63
CA ALA A 23 -17.30 6.98 -0.27
C ALA A 23 -16.92 5.50 -0.30
N SER A 24 -16.17 5.06 0.71
CA SER A 24 -15.95 3.64 0.97
C SER A 24 -16.68 3.22 2.23
N ASP A 25 -17.15 1.99 2.26
CA ASP A 25 -17.59 1.41 3.52
C ASP A 25 -16.37 1.21 4.48
N PRO A 26 -16.59 1.01 5.79
CA PRO A 26 -15.50 0.82 6.76
C PRO A 26 -14.61 -0.42 6.50
N SER A 27 -15.11 -1.44 5.79
CA SER A 27 -14.32 -2.58 5.32
C SER A 27 -13.46 -2.23 4.10
N GLY A 28 -13.78 -1.15 3.40
CA GLY A 28 -13.02 -0.66 2.27
C GLY A 28 -13.02 -1.59 1.06
N LEU A 29 -14.00 -2.48 0.97
CA LEU A 29 -14.21 -3.40 -0.15
C LEU A 29 -15.16 -2.81 -1.20
N SER A 30 -16.08 -1.96 -0.77
CA SER A 30 -17.06 -1.32 -1.66
C SER A 30 -16.76 0.17 -1.76
N LEU A 31 -16.69 0.63 -3.00
CA LEU A 31 -16.79 2.05 -3.33
C LEU A 31 -18.21 2.30 -3.79
N HIS A 32 -18.83 3.37 -3.29
CA HIS A 32 -20.13 3.81 -3.76
C HIS A 32 -20.09 5.30 -4.08
N TYR A 33 -20.94 5.67 -5.02
CA TYR A 33 -21.16 7.07 -5.36
C TYR A 33 -21.76 7.79 -4.14
N HIS A 34 -21.13 8.89 -3.74
CA HIS A 34 -21.56 9.73 -2.63
C HIS A 34 -21.37 11.20 -3.03
N PRO A 35 -22.42 11.88 -3.53
CA PRO A 35 -22.28 13.20 -4.12
C PRO A 35 -21.72 14.22 -3.12
N GLY A 36 -20.76 15.02 -3.58
CA GLY A 36 -20.11 16.06 -2.78
C GLY A 36 -18.62 15.80 -2.57
N PRO A 37 -18.03 16.24 -1.44
CA PRO A 37 -16.59 16.19 -1.24
C PRO A 37 -16.03 14.76 -1.06
N GLY A 38 -16.90 13.76 -0.87
CA GLY A 38 -16.52 12.40 -0.51
C GLY A 38 -16.14 12.27 0.97
N LEU A 39 -15.88 11.03 1.41
CA LEU A 39 -15.47 10.75 2.79
C LEU A 39 -13.96 10.52 2.90
N PRO A 40 -13.30 10.94 4.01
CA PRO A 40 -11.91 10.61 4.28
C PRO A 40 -11.70 9.09 4.30
N GLN A 41 -10.60 8.64 3.70
CA GLN A 41 -10.29 7.23 3.56
C GLN A 41 -8.84 6.99 3.93
N LEU A 42 -8.61 6.19 4.97
CA LEU A 42 -7.27 5.72 5.30
C LEU A 42 -6.83 4.70 4.24
N ARG A 43 -5.64 4.91 3.70
CA ARG A 43 -4.95 4.07 2.72
C ARG A 43 -3.53 3.83 3.17
N PHE A 44 -2.86 2.93 2.47
CA PHE A 44 -1.42 2.76 2.63
C PHE A 44 -0.77 2.44 1.29
N GLY A 45 0.51 2.76 1.19
CA GLY A 45 1.38 2.36 0.09
C GLY A 45 2.44 1.40 0.58
N VAL A 46 2.89 0.54 -0.31
CA VAL A 46 4.07 -0.31 -0.14
C VAL A 46 5.13 0.19 -1.11
N ARG A 47 6.35 0.41 -0.61
CA ARG A 47 7.50 0.78 -1.41
C ARG A 47 8.64 -0.18 -1.15
N ILE A 48 9.14 -0.82 -2.20
CA ILE A 48 10.20 -1.83 -2.16
C ILE A 48 11.44 -1.22 -2.81
N ILE A 49 12.56 -1.27 -2.11
CA ILE A 49 13.84 -0.72 -2.56
C ILE A 49 14.85 -1.87 -2.65
N THR A 50 15.65 -1.86 -3.71
CA THR A 50 16.68 -2.88 -3.96
C THR A 50 18.09 -2.30 -3.83
N ASP A 51 19.08 -3.19 -3.72
CA ASP A 51 20.51 -2.87 -3.73
C ASP A 51 20.98 -2.17 -5.02
N SER A 52 20.36 -2.49 -6.15
CA SER A 52 20.60 -1.87 -7.45
C SER A 52 19.98 -0.46 -7.61
N GLY A 53 19.26 0.02 -6.59
CA GLY A 53 18.56 1.30 -6.62
C GLY A 53 17.19 1.27 -7.30
N LEU A 54 16.72 0.11 -7.79
CA LEU A 54 15.35 -0.03 -8.30
C LEU A 54 14.35 0.11 -7.17
N VAL A 55 13.25 0.81 -7.47
CA VAL A 55 12.14 1.08 -6.55
C VAL A 55 10.83 0.64 -7.20
N GLY A 56 10.05 -0.16 -6.48
CA GLY A 56 8.69 -0.54 -6.86
C GLY A 56 7.68 -0.01 -5.85
N GLU A 57 6.59 0.58 -6.32
CA GLU A 57 5.54 1.14 -5.47
C GLU A 57 4.17 0.57 -5.82
N TYR A 58 3.35 0.32 -4.80
CA TYR A 58 1.99 -0.18 -4.97
C TYR A 58 1.06 0.39 -3.90
N ILE A 59 -0.12 0.85 -4.33
CA ILE A 59 -1.20 1.30 -3.46
C ILE A 59 -2.36 0.31 -3.61
N PRO A 60 -2.67 -0.50 -2.59
CA PRO A 60 -3.77 -1.45 -2.68
C PRO A 60 -5.12 -0.72 -2.79
N PRO A 61 -6.08 -1.26 -3.57
CA PRO A 61 -7.40 -0.64 -3.73
C PRO A 61 -8.31 -0.81 -2.51
N ARG A 62 -7.81 -1.40 -1.41
CA ARG A 62 -8.59 -1.78 -0.21
C ARG A 62 -8.51 -0.69 0.86
N GLY A 63 -9.64 -0.34 1.47
CA GLY A 63 -9.68 0.61 2.60
C GLY A 63 -9.35 0.03 3.98
N ARG A 64 -9.14 -1.28 4.10
CA ARG A 64 -8.65 -1.95 5.32
C ARG A 64 -7.16 -1.73 5.59
N ALA A 65 -6.70 -0.49 5.47
CA ALA A 65 -5.29 -0.13 5.53
C ALA A 65 -4.60 -0.70 6.77
N LYS A 66 -5.15 -0.50 7.98
CA LYS A 66 -4.56 -0.99 9.24
C LYS A 66 -4.35 -2.51 9.26
N VAL A 67 -5.35 -3.28 8.82
CA VAL A 67 -5.32 -4.75 8.87
C VAL A 67 -4.34 -5.30 7.83
N ILE A 68 -4.41 -4.79 6.60
CA ILE A 68 -3.58 -5.29 5.51
C ILE A 68 -2.13 -4.85 5.70
N MET A 69 -1.89 -3.62 6.16
CA MET A 69 -0.55 -3.12 6.47
C MET A 69 0.14 -3.95 7.56
N ALA A 70 -0.57 -4.34 8.62
CA ALA A 70 -0.03 -5.23 9.65
C ALA A 70 0.35 -6.62 9.08
N ALA A 71 -0.44 -7.16 8.14
CA ALA A 71 -0.09 -8.40 7.45
C ALA A 71 1.13 -8.22 6.53
N CYS A 72 1.24 -7.09 5.84
CA CYS A 72 2.43 -6.76 5.04
C CYS A 72 3.69 -6.67 5.91
N GLU A 73 3.60 -6.03 7.08
CA GLU A 73 4.71 -5.93 8.04
C GLU A 73 5.20 -7.31 8.48
N ALA A 74 4.28 -8.21 8.84
CA ALA A 74 4.62 -9.58 9.23
C ALA A 74 5.32 -10.38 8.12
N LEU A 75 4.97 -10.12 6.85
CA LEU A 75 5.57 -10.80 5.70
C LEU A 75 6.88 -10.16 5.22
N ALA A 76 7.07 -8.86 5.48
CA ALA A 76 8.21 -8.09 4.99
C ALA A 76 9.56 -8.69 5.40
N TYR A 77 9.67 -9.18 6.65
CA TYR A 77 10.87 -9.84 7.15
C TYR A 77 11.34 -11.00 6.24
N GLY A 78 10.41 -11.77 5.67
CA GLY A 78 10.73 -12.93 4.82
C GLY A 78 11.24 -12.55 3.43
N LEU A 79 11.08 -11.29 3.03
CA LEU A 79 11.41 -10.77 1.70
C LEU A 79 12.71 -9.95 1.68
N ILE A 80 13.13 -9.37 2.80
CA ILE A 80 14.43 -8.69 2.87
C ILE A 80 15.55 -9.70 2.57
N GLY A 81 16.47 -9.32 1.68
CA GLY A 81 17.56 -10.18 1.23
C GLY A 81 17.17 -11.19 0.14
N LYS A 82 15.92 -11.15 -0.35
CA LYS A 82 15.46 -11.97 -1.49
C LYS A 82 15.66 -11.23 -2.83
N PRO A 83 15.78 -11.98 -3.94
CA PRO A 83 15.77 -11.42 -5.28
C PRO A 83 14.42 -10.79 -5.67
#